data_AF-A0A819VLU7-F1
#
_entry.id   AF-A0A819VLU7-F1
#
_cell.length_a   1.000
_cell.length_b   1.000
_cell.length_c   1.000
_cell.angle_alpha   90.00
_cell.angle_beta   90.00
_cell.angle_gamma   90.00
#
_symmetry.space_group_name_H-M   'P 1'
#
loop_
_entity.id
_entity.type
_entity.pdbx_description
1 polymer ?
#
loop_
_entity_poly.entity_id
_entity_poly.type
_entity_poly.pdbx_seq_one_letter_code
_entity_poly.pdbx_strand_id
1 'polypeptide(L)'
;MRSTAAESVKNAARWYTFRFHPEIVAPKRVLNAPASSCIDICSNERVRIELIDYLYSRYDEVANVDIRGTGSSEDVLIEREYTSQELDDGERVVELLARHSRSNGRVGMHGLSWTAFNSLMMATLRHPPALRAIFAAHGSEDLYKNDIHFMDGILHQDEYILSVDHENALPAPPQYIMDEKWIKERFTARPWIDVYLEHQLDGEFWQKHSIKYAYENFTLPAYLLAGFYDG
;
A
#
# COMPACT_ATOMS: atom_id res chain seq x y z
N MET A 1 9.90 4.23 33.52
CA MET A 1 10.15 4.92 32.23
C MET A 1 11.14 4.08 31.43
N ARG A 2 10.63 3.20 30.56
CA ARG A 2 11.46 2.54 29.53
C ARG A 2 11.14 3.22 28.21
N SER A 3 12.18 3.66 27.52
CA SER A 3 12.09 4.29 26.20
C SER A 3 11.52 3.26 25.20
N THR A 4 10.46 3.64 24.50
CA THR A 4 9.82 2.88 23.42
C THR A 4 10.30 3.46 22.08
N ALA A 5 11.25 2.78 21.43
CA ALA A 5 11.66 3.13 20.07
C ALA A 5 10.94 2.21 19.09
N ALA A 6 10.34 2.78 18.03
CA ALA A 6 9.95 2.02 16.86
C ALA A 6 11.22 1.39 16.25
N GLU A 7 11.22 0.08 16.06
CA GLU A 7 12.38 -0.61 15.51
C GLU A 7 12.29 -0.60 13.99
N SER A 8 13.07 0.28 13.35
CA SER A 8 13.25 0.27 11.89
C SER A 8 14.19 -0.88 11.54
N VAL A 9 13.65 -2.02 11.10
CA VAL A 9 14.48 -3.13 10.65
C VAL A 9 14.94 -2.86 9.22
N LYS A 10 16.15 -2.34 9.04
CA LYS A 10 16.83 -2.30 7.74
C LYS A 10 17.36 -3.70 7.42
N ASN A 11 16.62 -4.49 6.67
CA ASN A 11 17.05 -5.82 6.24
C ASN A 11 17.96 -5.77 5.00
N ALA A 12 18.64 -6.88 4.69
CA ALA A 12 19.62 -7.00 3.60
C ALA A 12 19.08 -6.63 2.19
N ALA A 13 17.77 -6.50 2.03
CA ALA A 13 17.13 -5.76 0.95
C ALA A 13 16.89 -4.33 1.46
N ARG A 14 17.80 -3.40 1.15
CA ARG A 14 17.88 -2.02 1.68
C ARG A 14 16.65 -1.13 1.41
N TRP A 15 15.56 -1.67 0.91
CA TRP A 15 14.50 -0.92 0.23
C TRP A 15 13.29 -0.59 1.13
N TYR A 16 13.04 -1.35 2.20
CA TYR A 16 11.83 -1.19 3.04
C TYR A 16 12.15 -0.79 4.48
N THR A 17 11.32 0.10 5.03
CA THR A 17 11.28 0.36 6.47
C THR A 17 10.03 -0.27 7.07
N PHE A 18 10.24 -1.16 8.04
CA PHE A 18 9.16 -1.71 8.86
C PHE A 18 8.96 -0.85 10.11
N ARG A 19 7.71 -0.57 10.48
CA ARG A 19 7.37 -0.03 11.80
C ARG A 19 6.54 -1.06 12.57
N PHE A 20 7.19 -1.72 13.53
CA PHE A 20 6.52 -2.60 14.49
C PHE A 20 6.03 -1.77 15.68
N HIS A 21 4.74 -1.87 16.01
CA HIS A 21 4.14 -1.15 17.13
C HIS A 21 4.29 -1.93 18.44
N PRO A 22 5.04 -1.44 19.45
CA PRO A 22 5.28 -2.22 20.67
C PRO A 22 4.18 -2.11 21.73
N GLU A 23 3.50 -0.97 21.88
CA GLU A 23 2.38 -0.76 22.81
C GLU A 23 1.50 0.42 22.34
N ILE A 24 0.16 0.26 22.42
CA ILE A 24 -0.84 1.25 21.97
C ILE A 24 -0.86 2.46 22.91
N VAL A 25 -0.36 3.60 22.42
CA VAL A 25 -0.68 4.93 22.97
C VAL A 25 -0.81 5.92 21.82
N ALA A 26 -2.03 6.14 21.33
CA ALA A 26 -2.37 7.43 20.71
C ALA A 26 -2.28 8.53 21.79
N PRO A 27 -1.99 9.81 21.49
CA PRO A 27 -1.85 10.46 20.19
C PRO A 27 -0.51 11.22 20.04
N LYS A 28 -0.12 11.58 18.80
CA LYS A 28 0.52 12.88 18.46
C LYS A 28 0.81 12.96 16.95
N ARG A 29 0.10 13.87 16.29
CA ARG A 29 0.37 14.53 14.99
C ARG A 29 1.40 13.83 14.09
N VAL A 30 0.91 13.20 13.02
CA VAL A 30 1.72 12.98 11.81
C VAL A 30 0.86 13.34 10.60
N LEU A 31 1.47 14.13 9.72
CA LEU A 31 0.96 14.70 8.47
C LEU A 31 0.44 13.60 7.53
N ASN A 32 -0.51 13.96 6.65
CA ASN A 32 -0.85 13.21 5.44
C ASN A 32 0.41 12.71 4.73
N ALA A 33 0.45 11.41 4.46
CA ALA A 33 1.27 10.76 3.44
C ALA A 33 0.30 9.83 2.67
N PRO A 34 0.25 9.75 1.33
CA PRO A 34 -0.79 9.05 0.57
C PRO A 34 -0.13 7.92 -0.25
N ALA A 35 1.08 7.52 0.13
CA ALA A 35 1.93 6.65 -0.65
C ALA A 35 2.62 5.67 0.29
N SER A 36 1.84 5.14 1.25
CA SER A 36 2.14 3.91 1.96
C SER A 36 1.38 2.79 1.30
N SER A 37 1.99 2.12 0.32
CA SER A 37 1.56 0.79 -0.09
C SER A 37 2.62 -0.24 0.25
N CYS A 38 2.25 -1.03 1.24
CA CYS A 38 2.42 -2.47 1.34
C CYS A 38 1.95 -2.80 2.75
N ILE A 39 0.69 -3.23 2.91
CA ILE A 39 0.06 -3.44 4.23
C ILE A 39 -0.09 -2.10 4.98
N ASP A 40 -1.33 -1.64 5.13
CA ASP A 40 -1.70 -0.41 5.84
C ASP A 40 -3.06 -0.70 6.51
N ILE A 41 -3.48 -0.21 7.67
CA ILE A 41 -2.86 0.15 8.94
C ILE A 41 -2.10 1.43 9.23
N CYS A 42 -2.37 2.52 8.55
CA CYS A 42 -3.48 3.42 8.83
C CYS A 42 -3.29 4.69 7.97
N SER A 43 -4.32 5.07 7.22
CA SER A 43 -4.62 6.48 6.92
C SER A 43 -5.96 6.91 7.57
N ASN A 44 -6.30 8.19 7.56
CA ASN A 44 -6.98 8.93 8.65
C ASN A 44 -8.53 8.84 8.76
N GLU A 45 -9.02 9.32 9.92
CA GLU A 45 -10.38 9.74 10.34
C GLU A 45 -11.31 8.75 11.10
N ARG A 46 -11.18 8.82 12.44
CA ARG A 46 -12.10 8.61 13.59
C ARG A 46 -13.17 7.50 13.61
N VAL A 47 -13.74 7.06 12.49
CA VAL A 47 -14.60 5.87 12.41
C VAL A 47 -13.75 4.62 12.09
N ARG A 48 -12.57 4.81 11.48
CA ARG A 48 -11.58 3.77 11.11
C ARG A 48 -10.91 3.03 12.26
N ILE A 49 -10.95 3.57 13.49
CA ILE A 49 -10.02 3.18 14.57
C ILE A 49 -10.39 1.82 15.18
N GLU A 50 -11.67 1.48 15.34
CA GLU A 50 -12.06 0.32 16.15
C GLU A 50 -11.73 -1.04 15.51
N LEU A 51 -11.92 -1.20 14.19
CA LEU A 51 -11.60 -2.45 13.51
C LEU A 51 -10.09 -2.68 13.42
N ILE A 52 -9.34 -1.62 13.14
CA ILE A 52 -7.88 -1.66 13.09
C ILE A 52 -7.31 -1.95 14.48
N ASP A 53 -7.79 -1.24 15.52
CA ASP A 53 -7.41 -1.49 16.91
C ASP A 53 -7.80 -2.91 17.33
N TYR A 54 -8.95 -3.41 16.88
CA TYR A 54 -9.37 -4.78 17.12
C TYR A 54 -8.38 -5.76 16.49
N LEU A 55 -8.04 -5.63 15.20
CA LEU A 55 -7.07 -6.51 14.55
C LEU A 55 -5.71 -6.41 15.26
N TYR A 56 -5.24 -5.21 15.55
CA TYR A 56 -4.00 -4.95 16.29
C TYR A 56 -3.95 -5.59 17.67
N SER A 57 -5.06 -5.59 18.39
CA SER A 57 -5.15 -6.26 19.68
C SER A 57 -5.01 -7.79 19.59
N ARG A 58 -5.11 -8.37 18.38
CA ARG A 58 -5.07 -9.82 18.13
C ARG A 58 -3.78 -10.30 17.48
N TYR A 59 -2.93 -9.41 16.97
CA TYR A 59 -1.67 -9.78 16.31
C TYR A 59 -0.47 -9.28 17.09
N ASP A 60 0.49 -10.18 17.33
CA ASP A 60 1.73 -9.86 18.06
C ASP A 60 2.70 -9.00 17.24
N GLU A 61 2.57 -9.02 15.91
CA GLU A 61 3.40 -8.29 14.98
C GLU A 61 2.60 -7.72 13.84
N VAL A 62 2.90 -6.48 13.52
CA VAL A 62 2.17 -5.63 12.60
C VAL A 62 3.18 -4.77 11.87
N ALA A 63 3.05 -4.65 10.55
CA ALA A 63 3.93 -3.83 9.74
C ALA A 63 3.14 -2.94 8.78
N ASN A 64 3.48 -1.66 8.80
CA ASN A 64 3.19 -0.72 7.71
C ASN A 64 4.44 -0.52 6.88
N VAL A 65 4.31 -0.56 5.57
CA VAL A 65 5.45 -0.42 4.65
C VAL A 65 5.20 0.71 3.67
N ASP A 66 6.17 1.62 3.61
CA ASP A 66 6.20 2.70 2.60
C ASP A 66 6.57 2.10 1.23
N ILE A 67 5.97 2.62 0.15
CA ILE A 67 6.34 2.22 -1.21
C ILE A 67 7.80 2.55 -1.49
N ARG A 68 8.42 1.75 -2.34
CA ARG A 68 9.73 2.04 -2.90
C ARG A 68 9.82 3.50 -3.38
N GLY A 69 10.78 4.25 -2.86
CA GLY A 69 11.00 5.66 -3.19
C GLY A 69 10.04 6.66 -2.54
N THR A 70 9.18 6.22 -1.61
CA THR A 70 8.30 7.07 -0.79
C THR A 70 8.61 6.90 0.71
N GLY A 71 8.11 7.84 1.53
CA GLY A 71 8.23 7.75 2.98
C GLY A 71 9.68 7.53 3.43
N SER A 72 9.92 6.47 4.19
CA SER A 72 11.25 6.05 4.66
C SER A 72 11.85 4.90 3.83
N SER A 73 11.19 4.47 2.75
CA SER A 73 11.68 3.43 1.84
C SER A 73 12.68 4.03 0.85
N GLU A 74 13.72 3.26 0.53
CA GLU A 74 14.81 3.70 -0.35
C GLU A 74 14.44 3.44 -1.83
N ASP A 75 15.38 3.75 -2.74
CA ASP A 75 15.27 3.63 -4.21
C ASP A 75 14.43 4.70 -4.93
N VAL A 76 14.32 4.53 -6.25
CA VAL A 76 13.51 5.33 -7.16
C VAL A 76 12.02 5.01 -6.99
N LEU A 77 11.20 6.07 -7.01
CA LEU A 77 9.75 5.99 -7.01
C LEU A 77 9.24 5.10 -8.17
N ILE A 78 8.27 4.23 -7.88
CA ILE A 78 7.60 3.44 -8.92
C ILE A 78 6.79 4.34 -9.88
N GLU A 79 6.49 3.82 -11.07
CA GLU A 79 5.90 4.64 -12.14
C GLU A 79 4.40 4.96 -11.96
N ARG A 80 3.67 4.19 -11.13
CA ARG A 80 2.26 4.37 -10.77
C ARG A 80 1.84 3.39 -9.66
N GLU A 81 0.57 3.43 -9.28
CA GLU A 81 -0.08 2.42 -8.45
C GLU A 81 -0.18 1.08 -9.21
N TYR A 82 -0.17 -0.04 -8.48
CA TYR A 82 -0.41 -1.40 -8.97
C TYR A 82 0.61 -1.91 -9.98
N THR A 83 1.85 -1.42 -9.92
CA THR A 83 2.90 -1.87 -10.84
C THR A 83 3.34 -3.30 -10.54
N SER A 84 3.89 -3.99 -11.53
CA SER A 84 4.56 -5.29 -11.28
C SER A 84 5.65 -5.18 -10.22
N GLN A 85 6.36 -4.03 -10.17
CA GLN A 85 7.38 -3.78 -9.15
C GLN A 85 6.77 -3.70 -7.74
N GLU A 86 5.66 -2.97 -7.57
CA GLU A 86 4.94 -2.93 -6.29
C GLU A 86 4.47 -4.33 -5.85
N LEU A 87 4.04 -5.16 -6.79
CA LEU A 87 3.64 -6.53 -6.48
C LEU A 87 4.85 -7.42 -6.10
N ASP A 88 5.98 -7.31 -6.81
CA ASP A 88 7.24 -7.98 -6.46
C ASP A 88 7.70 -7.61 -5.04
N ASP A 89 7.54 -6.32 -4.72
CA ASP A 89 7.88 -5.72 -3.44
C ASP A 89 6.98 -6.26 -2.31
N GLY A 90 5.67 -6.37 -2.57
CA GLY A 90 4.70 -7.00 -1.68
C GLY A 90 5.02 -8.45 -1.36
N GLU A 91 5.39 -9.26 -2.36
CA GLU A 91 5.81 -10.66 -2.12
C GLU A 91 7.03 -10.74 -1.21
N ARG A 92 8.01 -9.86 -1.45
CA ARG A 92 9.23 -9.81 -0.65
C ARG A 92 8.94 -9.40 0.79
N VAL A 93 8.05 -8.44 1.00
CA VAL A 93 7.58 -8.04 2.33
C VAL A 93 6.95 -9.22 3.06
N VAL A 94 6.03 -9.95 2.40
CA VAL A 94 5.40 -11.14 2.98
C VAL A 94 6.44 -12.20 3.37
N GLU A 95 7.44 -12.45 2.51
CA GLU A 95 8.52 -13.38 2.82
C GLU A 95 9.34 -12.95 4.04
N LEU A 96 9.69 -11.67 4.14
CA LEU A 96 10.45 -11.12 5.26
C LEU A 96 9.68 -11.21 6.57
N LEU A 97 8.39 -10.86 6.56
CA LEU A 97 7.52 -10.98 7.73
C LEU A 97 7.35 -12.43 8.18
N ALA A 98 7.26 -13.38 7.25
CA ALA A 98 7.18 -14.79 7.57
C ALA A 98 8.47 -15.34 8.22
N ARG A 99 9.63 -14.78 7.87
CA ARG A 99 10.94 -15.17 8.42
C ARG A 99 11.32 -14.42 9.71
N HIS A 100 10.56 -13.40 10.10
CA HIS A 100 10.86 -12.63 11.31
C HIS A 100 10.83 -13.52 12.55
N SER A 101 11.74 -13.32 13.50
CA SER A 101 11.90 -14.22 14.65
C SER A 101 10.70 -14.29 15.58
N ARG A 102 9.82 -13.28 15.55
CA ARG A 102 8.56 -13.21 16.29
C ARG A 102 7.35 -13.68 15.48
N SER A 103 7.55 -14.05 14.22
CA SER A 103 6.51 -14.59 13.34
C SER A 103 6.36 -16.09 13.50
N ASN A 104 5.14 -16.58 13.34
CA ASN A 104 4.85 -18.02 13.25
C ASN A 104 4.93 -18.55 11.80
N GLY A 105 5.46 -17.76 10.86
CA GLY A 105 5.60 -18.11 9.45
C GLY A 105 4.33 -17.96 8.62
N ARG A 106 3.24 -17.46 9.19
CA ARG A 106 1.98 -17.18 8.49
C ARG A 106 1.71 -15.69 8.48
N VAL A 107 1.39 -15.16 7.31
CA VAL A 107 1.11 -13.74 7.11
C VAL A 107 -0.34 -13.59 6.68
N GLY A 108 -1.03 -12.63 7.27
CA GLY A 108 -2.29 -12.09 6.76
C GLY A 108 -2.02 -10.71 6.15
N MET A 109 -2.75 -10.36 5.10
CA MET A 109 -2.76 -8.98 4.62
C MET A 109 -4.12 -8.37 4.91
N HIS A 110 -4.13 -7.08 5.20
CA HIS A 110 -5.36 -6.34 5.18
C HIS A 110 -5.14 -4.96 4.59
N GLY A 111 -6.22 -4.37 4.12
CA GLY A 111 -6.15 -3.06 3.51
C GLY A 111 -7.50 -2.45 3.23
N LEU A 112 -7.44 -1.16 2.94
CA LEU A 112 -8.53 -0.30 2.56
C LEU A 112 -8.16 0.48 1.30
N SER A 113 -9.07 0.64 0.35
CA SER A 113 -8.78 1.32 -0.92
C SER A 113 -7.55 0.70 -1.57
N TRP A 114 -6.55 1.45 -2.05
CA TRP A 114 -5.32 0.94 -2.69
C TRP A 114 -4.74 -0.32 -2.00
N THR A 115 -4.63 -0.35 -0.67
CA THR A 115 -4.08 -1.52 0.03
C THR A 115 -5.00 -2.75 0.01
N ALA A 116 -6.31 -2.57 -0.17
CA ALA A 116 -7.26 -3.64 -0.47
C ALA A 116 -7.01 -4.22 -1.87
N PHE A 117 -6.80 -3.38 -2.90
CA PHE A 117 -6.41 -3.83 -4.24
C PHE A 117 -5.11 -4.64 -4.18
N ASN A 118 -4.08 -4.15 -3.48
CA ASN A 118 -2.83 -4.89 -3.30
C ASN A 118 -3.04 -6.25 -2.63
N SER A 119 -3.89 -6.32 -1.61
CA SER A 119 -4.22 -7.58 -0.94
C SER A 119 -4.91 -8.56 -1.88
N LEU A 120 -5.85 -8.07 -2.69
CA LEU A 120 -6.54 -8.87 -3.70
C LEU A 120 -5.57 -9.35 -4.80
N MET A 121 -4.69 -8.48 -5.30
CA MET A 121 -3.67 -8.82 -6.29
C MET A 121 -2.65 -9.83 -5.74
N MET A 122 -2.22 -9.70 -4.48
CA MET A 122 -1.37 -10.70 -3.84
C MET A 122 -2.08 -12.07 -3.74
N ALA A 123 -3.37 -12.06 -3.40
CA ALA A 123 -4.16 -13.27 -3.26
C ALA A 123 -4.54 -13.96 -4.59
N THR A 124 -4.40 -13.27 -5.73
CA THR A 124 -4.87 -13.76 -7.04
C THR A 124 -3.82 -13.79 -8.16
N LEU A 125 -2.88 -12.84 -8.17
CA LEU A 125 -1.87 -12.71 -9.23
C LEU A 125 -0.49 -13.23 -8.80
N ARG A 126 -0.19 -13.21 -7.49
CA ARG A 126 1.15 -13.53 -6.98
C ARG A 126 1.22 -14.81 -6.15
N HIS A 127 0.26 -15.04 -5.27
CA HIS A 127 0.22 -16.18 -4.35
C HIS A 127 1.48 -16.39 -3.50
N PRO A 128 1.91 -15.41 -2.68
CA PRO A 128 3.04 -15.60 -1.78
C PRO A 128 2.80 -16.82 -0.87
N PRO A 129 3.75 -17.78 -0.75
CA PRO A 129 3.51 -19.04 -0.02
C PRO A 129 3.17 -18.88 1.47
N ALA A 130 3.57 -17.76 2.08
CA ALA A 130 3.31 -17.46 3.47
C ALA A 130 1.99 -16.72 3.71
N LEU A 131 1.34 -16.20 2.65
CA LEU A 131 0.06 -15.51 2.75
C LEU A 131 -1.07 -16.52 2.99
N ARG A 132 -1.86 -16.31 4.06
CA ARG A 132 -2.87 -17.28 4.52
C ARG A 132 -4.30 -16.77 4.54
N ALA A 133 -4.51 -15.46 4.61
CA ALA A 133 -5.82 -14.84 4.52
C ALA A 133 -5.68 -13.37 4.15
N ILE A 134 -6.73 -12.79 3.59
CA ILE A 134 -6.84 -11.34 3.42
C ILE A 134 -8.12 -10.76 4.04
N PHE A 135 -8.03 -9.51 4.46
CA PHE A 135 -9.18 -8.63 4.71
C PHE A 135 -9.08 -7.43 3.77
N ALA A 136 -9.99 -7.30 2.81
CA ALA A 136 -9.96 -6.24 1.82
C ALA A 136 -11.23 -5.42 1.92
N ALA A 137 -11.10 -4.15 2.29
CA ALA A 137 -12.22 -3.23 2.40
C ALA A 137 -12.15 -2.17 1.30
N HIS A 138 -13.29 -1.86 0.67
CA HIS A 138 -13.40 -0.76 -0.30
C HIS A 138 -12.32 -0.85 -1.40
N GLY A 139 -12.08 -2.06 -1.92
CA GLY A 139 -11.19 -2.32 -3.04
C GLY A 139 -11.97 -2.89 -4.21
N SER A 140 -11.33 -3.02 -5.37
CA SER A 140 -12.00 -3.45 -6.60
C SER A 140 -11.15 -4.43 -7.44
N GLU A 141 -11.85 -5.22 -8.25
CA GLU A 141 -11.30 -6.15 -9.22
C GLU A 141 -10.96 -5.54 -10.59
N ASP A 142 -11.40 -4.32 -10.85
CA ASP A 142 -11.44 -3.69 -12.17
C ASP A 142 -10.81 -2.30 -12.09
N LEU A 143 -9.53 -2.24 -12.47
CA LEU A 143 -8.75 -1.01 -12.39
C LEU A 143 -9.21 0.07 -13.39
N TYR A 144 -10.03 -0.28 -14.38
CA TYR A 144 -10.51 0.69 -15.37
C TYR A 144 -11.92 1.24 -15.10
N LYS A 145 -12.82 0.45 -14.50
CA LYS A 145 -14.21 0.91 -14.32
C LYS A 145 -14.55 1.32 -12.90
N ASN A 146 -13.84 0.74 -11.94
CA ASN A 146 -14.20 0.76 -10.53
C ASN A 146 -12.96 1.13 -9.71
N ASP A 147 -12.20 2.11 -10.18
CA ASP A 147 -11.05 2.68 -9.49
C ASP A 147 -11.02 4.19 -9.76
N ILE A 148 -10.26 4.92 -8.94
CA ILE A 148 -10.34 6.39 -8.88
C ILE A 148 -9.95 7.08 -10.20
N HIS A 149 -9.22 6.41 -11.08
CA HIS A 149 -8.80 6.95 -12.36
C HIS A 149 -9.97 7.07 -13.36
N PHE A 150 -10.86 6.09 -13.35
CA PHE A 150 -11.97 5.98 -14.29
C PHE A 150 -13.15 5.31 -13.59
N MET A 151 -14.26 6.03 -13.50
CA MET A 151 -15.52 5.51 -12.97
C MET A 151 -16.49 5.25 -14.12
N ASP A 152 -16.96 4.01 -14.25
CA ASP A 152 -17.77 3.55 -15.39
C ASP A 152 -17.12 3.80 -16.76
N GLY A 153 -15.78 3.87 -16.80
CA GLY A 153 -15.01 4.19 -18.00
C GLY A 153 -14.99 5.67 -18.39
N ILE A 154 -15.44 6.56 -17.51
CA ILE A 154 -15.32 8.01 -17.64
C ILE A 154 -14.13 8.45 -16.80
N LEU A 155 -13.23 9.25 -17.38
CA LEU A 155 -12.10 9.85 -16.65
C LEU A 155 -12.64 10.57 -15.40
N HIS A 156 -12.17 10.14 -14.24
CA HIS A 156 -12.47 10.78 -12.96
C HIS A 156 -11.24 11.57 -12.49
N GLN A 157 -11.49 12.73 -11.90
CA GLN A 157 -10.46 13.56 -11.29
C GLN A 157 -11.04 14.19 -10.02
N ASP A 158 -10.39 13.92 -8.91
CA ASP A 158 -10.69 14.53 -7.62
C ASP A 158 -9.40 14.99 -6.92
N GLU A 159 -9.55 15.49 -5.70
CA GLU A 159 -8.43 15.92 -4.87
C GLU A 159 -7.45 14.78 -4.54
N TYR A 160 -7.90 13.53 -4.53
CA TYR A 160 -7.06 12.40 -4.15
C TYR A 160 -5.97 12.15 -5.20
N ILE A 161 -6.35 12.05 -6.48
CA ILE A 161 -5.38 11.81 -7.58
C ILE A 161 -4.28 12.89 -7.56
N LEU A 162 -4.65 14.15 -7.38
CA LEU A 162 -3.69 15.25 -7.31
C LEU A 162 -2.85 15.21 -6.02
N SER A 163 -3.42 14.74 -4.92
CA SER A 163 -2.70 14.60 -3.65
C SER A 163 -1.63 13.52 -3.71
N VAL A 164 -1.86 12.42 -4.43
CA VAL A 164 -0.86 11.34 -4.60
C VAL A 164 0.41 11.88 -5.26
N ASP A 165 0.27 12.63 -6.36
CA ASP A 165 1.40 13.27 -7.03
C ASP A 165 2.09 14.32 -6.15
N HIS A 166 1.31 15.12 -5.40
CA HIS A 166 1.87 16.08 -4.47
C HIS A 166 2.75 15.41 -3.42
N GLU A 167 2.27 14.32 -2.83
CA GLU A 167 2.96 13.73 -1.71
C GLU A 167 4.06 12.74 -2.13
N ASN A 168 3.98 12.15 -3.34
CA ASN A 168 5.10 11.51 -4.00
C ASN A 168 6.28 12.47 -4.22
N ALA A 169 6.03 13.77 -4.22
CA ALA A 169 7.06 14.80 -4.29
C ALA A 169 7.60 15.23 -2.91
N LEU A 170 7.05 14.77 -1.79
CA LEU A 170 7.51 15.19 -0.46
C LEU A 170 8.82 14.51 -0.04
N PRO A 171 9.68 15.19 0.74
CA PRO A 171 10.90 14.58 1.26
C PRO A 171 10.60 13.58 2.39
N ALA A 172 11.45 12.57 2.49
CA ALA A 172 11.34 11.48 3.44
C ALA A 172 11.43 11.97 4.91
N PRO A 173 10.48 11.60 5.80
CA PRO A 173 10.62 11.86 7.23
C PRO A 173 11.72 10.97 7.85
N PRO A 174 12.20 11.28 9.07
CA PRO A 174 11.89 12.48 9.85
C PRO A 174 12.78 13.69 9.52
N GLN A 175 13.88 13.51 8.78
CA GLN A 175 14.83 14.59 8.51
C GLN A 175 14.43 15.49 7.34
N TYR A 176 13.52 15.05 6.48
CA TYR A 176 13.03 15.81 5.32
C TYR A 176 14.19 16.34 4.44
N ILE A 177 15.14 15.45 4.13
CA ILE A 177 16.35 15.79 3.37
C ILE A 177 15.95 16.19 1.95
N MET A 178 16.39 17.38 1.52
CA MET A 178 16.18 17.95 0.19
C MET A 178 17.54 18.27 -0.46
N ASP A 179 18.36 17.25 -0.66
CA ASP A 179 19.68 17.37 -1.29
C ASP A 179 19.58 17.37 -2.84
N GLU A 180 20.71 17.50 -3.53
CA GLU A 180 20.74 17.52 -5.00
C GLU A 180 20.14 16.25 -5.62
N LYS A 181 20.33 15.10 -4.96
CA LYS A 181 19.75 13.83 -5.39
C LYS A 181 18.22 13.90 -5.32
N TRP A 182 17.68 14.32 -4.17
CA TRP A 182 16.24 14.47 -4.00
C TRP A 182 15.65 15.46 -5.00
N ILE A 183 16.27 16.64 -5.18
CA ILE A 183 15.81 17.64 -6.16
C ILE A 183 15.78 17.01 -7.56
N LYS A 184 16.86 16.35 -7.97
CA LYS A 184 16.92 15.71 -9.29
C LYS A 184 15.83 14.65 -9.45
N GLU A 185 15.67 13.74 -8.49
CA GLU A 185 14.69 12.66 -8.55
C GLU A 185 13.25 13.20 -8.58
N ARG A 186 12.91 14.21 -7.77
CA ARG A 186 11.55 14.75 -7.72
C ARG A 186 11.19 15.61 -8.92
N PHE A 187 12.09 16.46 -9.41
CA PHE A 187 11.81 17.33 -10.56
C PHE A 187 11.96 16.61 -11.92
N THR A 188 12.41 15.35 -11.94
CA THR A 188 12.44 14.52 -13.14
C THR A 188 11.45 13.36 -13.10
N ALA A 189 10.84 13.08 -11.95
CA ALA A 189 9.77 12.11 -11.83
C ALA A 189 8.57 12.57 -12.65
N ARG A 190 8.05 11.64 -13.46
CA ARG A 190 6.80 11.84 -14.18
C ARG A 190 5.64 11.81 -13.18
N PRO A 191 4.75 12.81 -13.17
CA PRO A 191 3.49 12.72 -12.42
C PRO A 191 2.68 11.49 -12.86
N TRP A 192 2.16 10.74 -11.91
CA TRP A 192 1.39 9.52 -12.18
C TRP A 192 0.10 9.83 -12.95
N ILE A 193 -0.51 11.01 -12.74
CA ILE A 193 -1.69 11.43 -13.51
C ILE A 193 -1.46 11.39 -15.02
N ASP A 194 -0.25 11.72 -15.49
CA ASP A 194 0.08 11.69 -16.91
C ASP A 194 -0.01 10.27 -17.47
N VAL A 195 0.30 9.25 -16.67
CA VAL A 195 0.22 7.84 -17.09
C VAL A 195 -1.24 7.47 -17.38
N TYR A 196 -2.15 7.83 -16.48
CA TYR A 196 -3.57 7.50 -16.64
C TYR A 196 -4.22 8.30 -17.76
N LEU A 197 -3.79 9.55 -18.00
CA LEU A 197 -4.25 10.36 -19.13
C LEU A 197 -3.82 9.81 -20.50
N GLU A 198 -2.72 9.07 -20.59
CA GLU A 198 -2.28 8.39 -21.82
C GLU A 198 -3.04 7.07 -22.07
N HIS A 199 -3.61 6.47 -21.03
CA HIS A 199 -4.26 5.15 -21.08
C HIS A 199 -5.79 5.25 -20.95
N GLN A 200 -6.44 6.03 -21.80
CA GLN A 200 -7.89 6.30 -21.70
C GLN A 200 -8.84 5.18 -22.16
N LEU A 201 -8.32 4.01 -22.53
CA LEU A 201 -9.13 2.89 -23.03
C LEU A 201 -8.84 1.64 -22.20
N ASP A 202 -9.86 0.80 -21.99
CA ASP A 202 -9.77 -0.52 -21.33
C ASP A 202 -8.94 -1.51 -22.17
N GLY A 203 -7.62 -1.31 -22.17
CA GLY A 203 -6.64 -2.11 -22.89
C GLY A 203 -5.68 -2.84 -21.96
N GLU A 204 -4.62 -3.41 -22.54
CA GLU A 204 -3.62 -4.23 -21.84
C GLU A 204 -3.08 -3.59 -20.54
N PHE A 205 -2.89 -2.27 -20.55
CA PHE A 205 -2.45 -1.50 -19.39
C PHE A 205 -3.31 -1.74 -18.14
N TRP A 206 -4.64 -1.70 -18.27
CA TRP A 206 -5.58 -1.93 -17.16
C TRP A 206 -5.82 -3.40 -16.91
N GLN A 207 -5.91 -4.19 -17.99
CA GLN A 207 -6.25 -5.61 -17.91
C GLN A 207 -5.19 -6.44 -17.20
N LYS A 208 -3.91 -6.09 -17.37
CA LYS A 208 -2.77 -6.85 -16.84
C LYS A 208 -2.83 -7.11 -15.33
N HIS A 209 -3.35 -6.15 -14.57
CA HIS A 209 -3.42 -6.23 -13.10
C HIS A 209 -4.85 -6.21 -12.55
N SER A 210 -5.86 -6.17 -13.43
CA SER A 210 -7.26 -6.30 -13.02
C SER A 210 -7.57 -7.75 -12.67
N ILE A 211 -8.04 -7.96 -11.44
CA ILE A 211 -8.36 -9.29 -10.89
C ILE A 211 -9.57 -9.93 -11.57
N LYS A 212 -10.44 -9.13 -12.21
CA LYS A 212 -11.63 -9.63 -12.94
C LYS A 212 -11.32 -10.67 -14.03
N TYR A 213 -10.06 -10.74 -14.48
CA TYR A 213 -9.56 -11.70 -15.46
C TYR A 213 -8.84 -12.92 -14.85
N ALA A 214 -8.78 -13.03 -13.53
CA ALA A 214 -8.03 -14.04 -12.80
C ALA A 214 -8.78 -14.58 -11.56
N TYR A 215 -10.12 -14.52 -11.56
CA TYR A 215 -10.94 -14.96 -10.44
C TYR A 215 -10.76 -16.43 -10.10
N GLU A 216 -10.47 -17.27 -11.09
CA GLU A 216 -10.18 -18.69 -10.90
C GLU A 216 -8.96 -18.94 -10.00
N ASN A 217 -8.05 -17.97 -9.90
CA ASN A 217 -6.88 -18.05 -9.05
C ASN A 217 -7.19 -17.67 -7.60
N PHE A 218 -8.33 -17.01 -7.35
CA PHE A 218 -8.73 -16.59 -6.00
C PHE A 218 -9.12 -17.80 -5.15
N THR A 219 -8.16 -18.34 -4.42
CA THR A 219 -8.31 -19.55 -3.58
C THR A 219 -8.09 -19.30 -2.09
N LEU A 220 -7.62 -18.10 -1.73
CA LEU A 220 -7.28 -17.74 -0.37
C LEU A 220 -8.54 -17.35 0.43
N PRO A 221 -8.65 -17.69 1.73
CA PRO A 221 -9.68 -17.12 2.58
C PRO A 221 -9.63 -15.58 2.57
N ALA A 222 -10.77 -14.97 2.27
CA ALA A 222 -10.90 -13.51 2.21
C ALA A 222 -12.15 -13.03 2.94
N TYR A 223 -12.02 -11.91 3.64
CA TYR A 223 -13.13 -11.11 4.14
C TYR A 223 -13.19 -9.83 3.31
N LEU A 224 -14.25 -9.68 2.53
CA LEU A 224 -14.46 -8.51 1.66
C LEU A 224 -15.50 -7.60 2.28
N LEU A 225 -15.19 -6.32 2.39
CA LEU A 225 -16.07 -5.29 2.94
C LEU A 225 -16.23 -4.16 1.94
N ALA A 226 -17.45 -3.68 1.72
CA ALA A 226 -17.72 -2.51 0.90
C ALA A 226 -18.87 -1.70 1.49
N GLY A 227 -19.01 -0.45 1.07
CA GLY A 227 -20.12 0.43 1.42
C GLY A 227 -21.13 0.53 0.29
N PHE A 228 -22.42 0.73 0.61
CA PHE A 228 -23.45 0.97 -0.40
C PHE A 228 -23.25 2.26 -1.21
N TYR A 229 -22.48 3.20 -0.67
CA TYR A 229 -22.15 4.48 -1.29
C TYR A 229 -20.64 4.62 -1.54
N ASP A 230 -19.96 3.49 -1.66
CA ASP A 230 -18.57 3.45 -2.09
C ASP A 230 -18.50 3.60 -3.61
N GLY A 231 -17.51 4.36 -4.07
CA GLY A 231 -17.34 4.79 -5.46
C GLY A 231 -16.53 3.82 -6.30
#